data_AF-A0A9D8CQ36-F1
#
_entry.id   AF-A0A9D8CQ36-F1
#
_cell.length_a   1.000
_cell.length_b   1.000
_cell.length_c   1.000
_cell.angle_alpha   90.00
_cell.angle_beta   90.00
_cell.angle_gamma   90.00
#
_symmetry.space_group_name_H-M   'P 1'
#
loop_
_entity.id
_entity.type
_entity.pdbx_description
1 polymer ?
#
loop_
_entity_poly.entity_id
_entity_poly.type
_entity_poly.pdbx_seq_one_letter_code
_entity_poly.pdbx_strand_id
1 'polypeptide(L)'
;MTWSIVARDPETGAFGIAVTTRFFAVGAVCPHVMAGVGAVSTQALVNPYLGSRGIKLLAEGISANDALTALIATDEGRALRQLHLVDAKGRTAAHTGKDCLDWAGHHTGDGFSVAGNILAGERVVADTFDAYLANMKLPFAERMMTALDAGQAAGGDKRGKQSAALRIFTTEDYPFLDLRVDDHVEPLAELRRLYTVYQQDYAVFRPVVPTKANPTGIIDRQVIEEIRAKRLQRG
;
A
#
# COMPACT_ATOMS: atom_id res chain seq x y z
N MET A 1 13.15 0.92 7.98
CA MET A 1 13.64 2.26 7.62
C MET A 1 12.76 2.80 6.52
N THR A 2 11.60 3.33 6.85
CA THR A 2 10.46 3.17 5.94
C THR A 2 9.36 4.05 6.46
N TRP A 3 8.55 4.64 5.59
CA TRP A 3 7.18 4.95 5.97
C TRP A 3 6.21 4.43 4.92
N SER A 4 5.03 4.07 5.39
CA SER A 4 3.97 3.53 4.56
C SER A 4 2.60 3.92 5.09
N ILE A 5 1.64 3.89 4.18
CA ILE A 5 0.22 4.02 4.46
C ILE A 5 -0.49 2.74 4.01
N VAL A 6 -1.37 2.23 4.87
CA VAL A 6 -2.27 1.10 4.62
C VAL A 6 -3.68 1.64 4.72
N ALA A 7 -4.52 1.43 3.70
CA ALA A 7 -5.85 2.04 3.64
C ALA A 7 -6.91 1.15 2.99
N ARG A 8 -8.15 1.35 3.41
CA ARG A 8 -9.39 0.93 2.77
C ARG A 8 -10.08 2.16 2.22
N ASP A 9 -10.43 2.13 0.95
CA ASP A 9 -11.25 3.17 0.34
C ASP A 9 -12.72 3.00 0.77
N PRO A 10 -13.35 3.98 1.43
CA PRO A 10 -14.71 3.84 1.95
C PRO A 10 -15.77 3.72 0.84
N GLU A 11 -15.54 4.36 -0.31
CA GLU A 11 -16.48 4.38 -1.44
C GLU A 11 -16.49 3.06 -2.21
N THR A 12 -15.31 2.54 -2.54
CA THR A 12 -15.19 1.34 -3.39
C THR A 12 -14.93 0.05 -2.61
N GLY A 13 -14.51 0.14 -1.35
CA GLY A 13 -14.02 -1.00 -0.57
C GLY A 13 -12.64 -1.51 -0.99
N ALA A 14 -11.95 -0.81 -1.91
CA ALA A 14 -10.61 -1.19 -2.34
C ALA A 14 -9.60 -1.11 -1.18
N PHE A 15 -8.60 -1.98 -1.20
CA PHE A 15 -7.49 -1.96 -0.25
C PHE A 15 -6.20 -1.55 -0.94
N GLY A 16 -5.41 -0.72 -0.27
CA GLY A 16 -4.18 -0.17 -0.81
C GLY A 16 -3.07 -0.11 0.21
N ILE A 17 -1.84 -0.28 -0.26
CA ILE A 17 -0.61 0.01 0.49
C ILE A 17 0.30 0.85 -0.41
N ALA A 18 0.81 1.96 0.13
CA ALA A 18 1.87 2.73 -0.49
C ALA A 18 3.03 2.87 0.50
N VAL A 19 4.26 2.67 0.03
CA VAL A 19 5.46 2.60 0.88
C VAL A 19 6.66 3.18 0.16
N THR A 20 7.59 3.79 0.91
CA THR A 20 8.88 4.26 0.39
C THR A 20 9.98 4.16 1.46
N THR A 21 11.24 4.03 1.01
CA THR A 21 12.40 3.73 1.85
C THR A 21 13.74 4.01 1.17
N ARG A 22 14.83 4.06 1.95
CA ARG A 22 16.22 3.86 1.50
C ARG A 22 16.65 2.39 1.63
N PHE A 23 15.90 1.47 1.02
CA PHE A 23 16.24 0.05 0.88
C PHE A 23 15.85 -0.44 -0.51
N PHE A 24 16.46 -1.51 -1.00
CA PHE A 24 16.13 -2.10 -2.29
C PHE A 24 14.77 -2.80 -2.26
N ALA A 25 13.96 -2.60 -3.31
CA ALA A 25 12.76 -3.39 -3.62
C ALA A 25 11.72 -3.55 -2.50
N VAL A 26 11.37 -2.46 -1.81
CA VAL A 26 10.43 -2.50 -0.66
C VAL A 26 9.07 -3.11 -0.99
N GLY A 27 8.62 -2.95 -2.23
CA GLY A 27 7.35 -3.48 -2.72
C GLY A 27 7.26 -5.00 -2.74
N ALA A 28 8.39 -5.71 -2.77
CA ALA A 28 8.40 -7.18 -2.70
C ALA A 28 8.11 -7.71 -1.29
N VAL A 29 8.35 -6.91 -0.25
CA VAL A 29 8.53 -7.43 1.12
C VAL A 29 7.47 -6.92 2.07
N CYS A 30 7.17 -5.61 2.05
CA CYS A 30 6.29 -5.00 3.04
C CYS A 30 4.79 -5.20 2.72
N PRO A 31 4.31 -4.99 1.48
CA PRO A 31 2.88 -4.95 1.19
C PRO A 31 2.22 -6.32 1.04
N HIS A 32 1.24 -6.63 1.89
CA HIS A 32 0.33 -7.77 1.74
C HIS A 32 -1.11 -7.27 1.67
N VAL A 33 -1.82 -7.57 0.59
CA VAL A 33 -3.18 -7.06 0.34
C VAL A 33 -4.03 -8.18 -0.24
N MET A 34 -5.31 -8.24 0.14
CA MET A 34 -6.27 -9.19 -0.40
C MET A 34 -7.63 -8.51 -0.57
N ALA A 35 -8.21 -8.64 -1.78
CA ALA A 35 -9.51 -8.09 -2.13
C ALA A 35 -10.61 -8.57 -1.16
N GLY A 36 -11.45 -7.65 -0.69
CA GLY A 36 -12.54 -7.94 0.26
C GLY A 36 -12.11 -8.36 1.67
N VAL A 37 -10.81 -8.49 1.95
CA VAL A 37 -10.29 -9.01 3.22
C VAL A 37 -9.57 -7.94 4.04
N GLY A 38 -8.58 -7.26 3.44
CA GLY A 38 -7.77 -6.30 4.17
C GLY A 38 -6.40 -6.04 3.56
N ALA A 39 -5.62 -5.24 4.28
CA ALA A 39 -4.24 -4.93 3.94
C ALA A 39 -3.36 -4.91 5.21
N VAL A 40 -2.14 -5.43 5.08
CA VAL A 40 -1.15 -5.57 6.15
C VAL A 40 0.22 -5.16 5.60
N SER A 41 0.93 -4.29 6.32
CA SER A 41 2.32 -3.93 6.02
C SER A 41 3.23 -4.19 7.22
N THR A 42 4.34 -4.88 6.98
CA THR A 42 5.39 -5.16 7.97
C THR A 42 6.69 -4.50 7.54
N GLN A 43 7.35 -3.79 8.46
CA GLN A 43 8.56 -3.00 8.22
C GLN A 43 9.44 -2.92 9.47
N ALA A 44 10.43 -2.01 9.46
CA ALA A 44 11.55 -1.96 10.42
C ALA A 44 12.48 -3.18 10.26
N LEU A 45 12.76 -3.97 11.30
CA LEU A 45 13.36 -5.29 11.12
C LEU A 45 12.26 -6.23 10.59
N VAL A 46 12.05 -6.19 9.28
CA VAL A 46 10.90 -6.81 8.62
C VAL A 46 10.80 -8.31 8.89
N ASN A 47 9.57 -8.81 9.03
CA ASN A 47 9.28 -10.23 9.11
C ASN A 47 8.11 -10.54 8.14
N PRO A 48 8.39 -11.01 6.90
CA PRO A 48 7.35 -11.26 5.90
C PRO A 48 6.29 -12.30 6.33
N TYR A 49 6.62 -13.16 7.29
CA TYR A 49 5.63 -14.08 7.86
C TYR A 49 4.54 -13.36 8.65
N LEU A 50 4.81 -12.20 9.25
CA LEU A 50 3.77 -11.41 9.92
C LEU A 50 2.74 -10.87 8.92
N GLY A 51 3.20 -10.39 7.75
CA GLY A 51 2.31 -9.91 6.70
C GLY A 51 1.42 -11.01 6.12
N SER A 52 2.03 -12.14 5.75
CA SER A 52 1.29 -13.29 5.20
C SER A 52 0.35 -13.96 6.21
N ARG A 53 0.75 -14.10 7.49
CA ARG A 53 -0.13 -14.60 8.56
C ARG A 53 -1.24 -13.60 8.88
N GLY A 54 -0.93 -12.30 8.89
CA GLY A 54 -1.91 -11.24 9.15
C GLY A 54 -3.05 -11.26 8.15
N ILE A 55 -2.75 -11.34 6.85
CA ILE A 55 -3.80 -11.45 5.82
C ILE A 55 -4.65 -12.71 5.99
N LYS A 56 -4.07 -13.84 6.39
CA LYS A 56 -4.83 -15.08 6.66
C LYS A 56 -5.79 -14.91 7.85
N LEU A 57 -5.33 -14.31 8.94
CA LEU A 57 -6.20 -14.02 10.10
C LEU A 57 -7.35 -13.09 9.70
N LEU A 58 -7.08 -12.05 8.91
CA LEU A 58 -8.14 -11.18 8.40
C LEU A 58 -9.13 -11.93 7.49
N ALA A 59 -8.65 -12.87 6.67
CA ALA A 59 -9.50 -13.70 5.82
C ALA A 59 -10.42 -14.64 6.64
N GLU A 60 -9.98 -15.03 7.84
CA GLU A 60 -10.78 -15.78 8.82
C GLU A 60 -11.79 -14.89 9.58
N GLY A 61 -11.84 -13.59 9.28
CA GLY A 61 -12.76 -12.63 9.90
C GLY A 61 -12.27 -12.07 11.24
N ILE A 62 -11.04 -12.37 11.65
CA ILE A 62 -10.42 -11.82 12.85
C ILE A 62 -10.24 -10.31 12.69
N SER A 63 -10.47 -9.55 13.75
CA SER A 63 -10.33 -8.09 13.70
C SER A 63 -8.88 -7.66 13.53
N ALA A 64 -8.66 -6.45 13.01
CA ALA A 64 -7.29 -5.90 12.92
C ALA A 64 -6.56 -5.90 14.28
N ASN A 65 -7.25 -5.55 15.37
CA ASN A 65 -6.66 -5.53 16.71
C ASN A 65 -6.31 -6.93 17.24
N ASP A 66 -7.22 -7.90 17.07
CA ASP A 66 -7.00 -9.27 17.53
C ASP A 66 -5.90 -9.95 16.70
N ALA A 67 -5.89 -9.71 15.39
CA ALA A 67 -4.86 -10.21 14.49
C ALA A 67 -3.48 -9.63 14.87
N LEU A 68 -3.38 -8.32 15.11
CA LEU A 68 -2.14 -7.69 15.58
C LEU A 68 -1.65 -8.32 16.87
N THR A 69 -2.55 -8.46 17.86
CA THR A 69 -2.24 -9.03 19.18
C THR A 69 -1.69 -10.45 19.05
N ALA A 70 -2.35 -11.31 18.26
CA ALA A 70 -1.92 -12.68 18.02
C ALA A 70 -0.55 -12.76 17.31
N LEU A 71 -0.31 -11.90 16.32
CA LEU A 71 0.94 -11.85 15.58
C LEU A 71 2.11 -11.47 16.50
N ILE A 72 1.97 -10.37 17.25
CA ILE A 72 3.02 -9.83 18.11
C ILE A 72 3.31 -10.75 19.31
N ALA A 73 2.29 -11.40 19.89
CA ALA A 73 2.48 -12.34 20.99
C ALA A 73 3.46 -13.48 20.63
N THR A 74 3.46 -13.90 19.37
CA THR A 74 4.27 -15.04 18.89
C THR A 74 5.62 -14.65 18.25
N ASP A 75 5.94 -13.36 18.09
CA ASP A 75 7.22 -12.90 17.55
C ASP A 75 8.14 -12.40 18.67
N GLU A 76 9.16 -13.18 19.02
CA GLU A 76 10.18 -12.79 20.01
C GLU A 76 10.92 -11.50 19.60
N GLY A 77 11.00 -11.22 18.30
CA GLY A 77 11.58 -10.00 17.75
C GLY A 77 10.63 -8.80 17.76
N ARG A 78 9.42 -8.88 18.34
CA ARG A 78 8.39 -7.82 18.36
C ARG A 78 8.89 -6.42 18.73
N ALA A 79 9.90 -6.31 19.58
CA ALA A 79 10.45 -5.02 19.98
C ALA A 79 11.19 -4.31 18.83
N LEU A 80 11.62 -5.04 17.80
CA LEU A 80 12.31 -4.55 16.60
C LEU A 80 11.39 -4.46 15.37
N ARG A 81 10.12 -4.89 15.50
CA ARG A 81 9.13 -4.90 14.40
C ARG A 81 8.32 -3.62 14.37
N GLN A 82 7.90 -3.25 13.16
CA GLN A 82 6.79 -2.33 12.96
C GLN A 82 5.76 -2.99 12.02
N LEU A 83 4.49 -2.94 12.38
CA LEU A 83 3.40 -3.64 11.70
C LEU A 83 2.13 -2.80 11.81
N HIS A 84 1.39 -2.66 10.71
CA HIS A 84 0.07 -2.01 10.73
C HIS A 84 -0.84 -2.60 9.65
N LEU A 85 -2.15 -2.56 9.92
CA LEU A 85 -3.15 -3.23 9.11
C LEU A 85 -4.53 -2.56 9.18
N VAL A 86 -5.34 -2.85 8.16
CA VAL A 86 -6.76 -2.52 8.08
C VAL A 86 -7.55 -3.77 7.68
N ASP A 87 -8.66 -4.03 8.36
CA ASP A 87 -9.53 -5.17 8.06
C ASP A 87 -10.70 -4.81 7.11
N ALA A 88 -11.48 -5.83 6.72
CA ALA A 88 -12.63 -5.72 5.83
C ALA A 88 -13.64 -4.63 6.25
N LYS A 89 -13.75 -4.37 7.56
CA LYS A 89 -14.67 -3.39 8.16
C LYS A 89 -14.06 -2.01 8.34
N GLY A 90 -12.81 -1.79 7.90
CA GLY A 90 -12.10 -0.53 8.06
C GLY A 90 -11.47 -0.33 9.44
N ARG A 91 -11.50 -1.33 10.33
CA ARG A 91 -10.84 -1.21 11.64
C ARG A 91 -9.34 -1.31 11.43
N THR A 92 -8.58 -0.47 12.12
CA THR A 92 -7.13 -0.37 11.97
C THR A 92 -6.41 -0.73 13.26
N ALA A 93 -5.21 -1.28 13.12
CA ALA A 93 -4.33 -1.61 14.22
C ALA A 93 -2.88 -1.41 13.81
N ALA A 94 -2.02 -0.98 14.73
CA ALA A 94 -0.62 -0.75 14.49
C ALA A 94 0.25 -1.03 15.72
N HIS A 95 1.48 -1.47 15.48
CA HIS A 95 2.51 -1.75 16.48
C HIS A 95 3.82 -1.12 16.03
N THR A 96 4.48 -0.42 16.95
CA THR A 96 5.87 0.03 16.79
C THR A 96 6.64 -0.46 17.99
N GLY A 97 7.56 -1.39 17.75
CA GLY A 97 8.38 -1.96 18.81
C GLY A 97 9.30 -0.91 19.43
N LYS A 98 9.49 -0.99 20.74
CA LYS A 98 10.30 -0.04 21.53
C LYS A 98 11.78 0.08 21.12
N ASP A 99 12.30 -0.94 20.43
CA ASP A 99 13.69 -1.00 19.97
C ASP A 99 13.80 -0.66 18.46
N CYS A 100 12.71 -0.17 17.84
CA CYS A 100 12.77 0.41 16.50
C CYS A 100 13.63 1.69 16.53
N LEU A 101 14.48 1.85 15.53
CA LEU A 101 15.41 2.97 15.46
C LEU A 101 14.71 4.31 15.22
N ASP A 102 15.11 5.31 16.00
CA ASP A 102 14.48 6.62 16.02
C ASP A 102 14.70 7.47 14.74
N TRP A 103 13.73 8.28 14.33
CA TRP A 103 12.38 8.38 14.91
C TRP A 103 11.49 7.25 14.38
N ALA A 104 10.68 6.63 15.24
CA ALA A 104 9.72 5.60 14.86
C ALA A 104 8.37 5.78 15.55
N GLY A 105 7.28 5.62 14.80
CA GLY A 105 5.92 5.77 15.31
C GLY A 105 4.85 5.46 14.27
N HIS A 106 3.59 5.60 14.66
CA HIS A 106 2.44 5.37 13.80
C HIS A 106 1.22 6.18 14.24
N HIS A 107 0.31 6.40 13.30
CA HIS A 107 -1.03 6.97 13.53
C HIS A 107 -2.08 6.04 12.90
N THR A 108 -3.18 5.83 13.61
CA THR A 108 -4.35 5.09 13.13
C THR A 108 -5.53 6.03 12.96
N GLY A 109 -6.30 5.81 11.91
CA GLY A 109 -7.54 6.51 11.61
C GLY A 109 -8.63 5.53 11.21
N ASP A 110 -9.81 6.06 10.91
CA ASP A 110 -10.92 5.25 10.40
C ASP A 110 -10.63 4.82 8.95
N GLY A 111 -10.44 3.51 8.75
CA GLY A 111 -10.14 2.94 7.44
C GLY A 111 -8.69 3.07 6.95
N PHE A 112 -7.76 3.68 7.70
CA PHE A 112 -6.35 3.74 7.30
C PHE A 112 -5.37 3.92 8.46
N SER A 113 -4.11 3.59 8.23
CA SER A 113 -3.02 3.82 9.19
C SER A 113 -1.74 4.21 8.47
N VAL A 114 -0.91 5.02 9.13
CA VAL A 114 0.41 5.43 8.67
C VAL A 114 1.44 5.02 9.70
N ALA A 115 2.54 4.42 9.28
CA ALA A 115 3.62 4.03 10.18
C ALA A 115 4.97 4.30 9.54
N GLY A 116 5.97 4.64 10.35
CA GLY A 116 7.34 4.72 9.85
C GLY A 116 8.42 4.67 10.93
N ASN A 117 9.65 4.41 10.50
CA ASN A 117 10.83 4.25 11.34
C ASN A 117 12.09 4.72 10.62
N ILE A 118 13.09 5.20 11.39
CA ILE A 118 14.27 5.92 10.90
C ILE A 118 13.91 7.19 10.11
N LEU A 119 12.86 7.89 10.54
CA LEU A 119 12.35 9.09 9.86
C LEU A 119 12.98 10.36 10.41
N ALA A 120 13.10 11.39 9.57
CA ALA A 120 13.61 12.71 9.96
C ALA A 120 12.98 13.24 11.26
N GLY A 121 11.69 12.99 11.45
CA GLY A 121 10.98 13.18 12.71
C GLY A 121 9.53 12.75 12.60
N GLU A 122 8.77 13.01 13.66
CA GLU A 122 7.33 12.69 13.76
C GLU A 122 6.49 13.27 12.63
N ARG A 123 6.85 14.47 12.17
CA ARG A 123 6.16 15.17 11.08
C ARG A 123 6.05 14.35 9.81
N VAL A 124 6.96 13.40 9.55
CA VAL A 124 6.85 12.52 8.37
C VAL A 124 5.59 11.67 8.43
N VAL A 125 5.25 11.09 9.59
CA VAL A 125 4.02 10.30 9.75
C VAL A 125 2.80 11.21 9.85
N ALA A 126 2.89 12.28 10.63
CA ALA A 126 1.77 13.22 10.81
C ALA A 126 1.34 13.86 9.47
N ASP A 127 2.29 14.38 8.69
CA ASP A 127 1.98 15.08 7.43
C ASP A 127 1.49 14.08 6.37
N THR A 128 2.00 12.84 6.36
CA THR A 128 1.45 11.76 5.51
C THR A 128 -0.01 11.47 5.88
N PHE A 129 -0.31 11.38 7.18
CA PHE A 129 -1.66 11.11 7.69
C PHE A 129 -2.64 12.23 7.35
N ASP A 130 -2.26 13.48 7.63
CA ASP A 130 -3.07 14.66 7.38
C ASP A 130 -3.31 14.90 5.88
N ALA A 131 -2.27 14.69 5.04
CA ALA A 131 -2.41 14.82 3.60
C ALA A 131 -3.35 13.77 3.00
N TYR A 132 -3.37 12.54 3.51
CA TYR A 132 -4.34 11.53 3.09
C TYR A 132 -5.77 11.98 3.38
N LEU A 133 -6.03 12.46 4.61
CA LEU A 133 -7.34 12.95 5.04
C LEU A 133 -7.80 14.20 4.27
N ALA A 134 -6.89 15.14 4.00
CA ALA A 134 -7.21 16.36 3.27
C ALA A 134 -7.61 16.10 1.81
N ASN A 135 -7.25 14.94 1.26
CA ASN A 135 -7.40 14.62 -0.16
C ASN A 135 -8.37 13.46 -0.42
N MET A 136 -9.38 13.26 0.43
CA MET A 136 -10.36 12.16 0.28
C MET A 136 -11.12 12.17 -1.05
N LYS A 137 -11.22 13.32 -1.74
CA LYS A 137 -11.86 13.47 -3.05
C LYS A 137 -10.98 13.05 -4.24
N LEU A 138 -9.68 12.84 -4.05
CA LEU A 138 -8.80 12.35 -5.10
C LEU A 138 -9.05 10.86 -5.36
N PRO A 139 -8.76 10.37 -6.58
CA PRO A 139 -8.71 8.93 -6.84
C PRO A 139 -7.81 8.21 -5.83
N PHE A 140 -8.20 6.99 -5.43
CA PHE A 140 -7.56 6.29 -4.31
C PHE A 140 -6.02 6.19 -4.43
N ALA A 141 -5.51 5.84 -5.61
CA ALA A 141 -4.06 5.79 -5.89
C ALA A 141 -3.38 7.16 -5.73
N GLU A 142 -3.97 8.22 -6.26
CA GLU A 142 -3.44 9.58 -6.16
C GLU A 142 -3.44 10.10 -4.73
N ARG A 143 -4.49 9.77 -3.97
CA ARG A 143 -4.58 10.09 -2.54
C ARG A 143 -3.42 9.47 -1.75
N MET A 144 -3.09 8.20 -2.02
CA MET A 144 -1.97 7.52 -1.36
C MET A 144 -0.60 8.07 -1.77
N MET A 145 -0.38 8.37 -3.05
CA MET A 145 0.88 8.97 -3.50
C MET A 145 1.07 10.39 -2.96
N THR A 146 -0.02 11.18 -2.90
CA THR A 146 -0.01 12.53 -2.33
C THR A 146 0.33 12.51 -0.84
N ALA A 147 -0.15 11.50 -0.11
CA ALA A 147 0.23 11.29 1.27
C ALA A 147 1.74 11.01 1.42
N LEU A 148 2.32 10.13 0.59
CA LEU A 148 3.76 9.86 0.65
C LEU A 148 4.62 11.09 0.31
N ASP A 149 4.19 11.92 -0.64
CA ASP A 149 4.88 13.16 -0.98
C ASP A 149 4.91 14.15 0.19
N ALA A 150 3.82 14.24 0.97
CA ALA A 150 3.79 15.07 2.17
C ALA A 150 4.80 14.59 3.22
N GLY A 151 4.88 13.27 3.45
CA GLY A 151 5.92 12.68 4.31
C GLY A 151 7.33 12.93 3.80
N GLN A 152 7.54 12.87 2.49
CA GLN A 152 8.82 13.18 1.86
C GLN A 152 9.21 14.65 2.05
N ALA A 153 8.25 15.58 1.92
CA ALA A 153 8.46 17.01 2.14
C ALA A 153 8.77 17.34 3.60
N ALA A 154 8.23 16.57 4.55
CA ALA A 154 8.57 16.64 5.98
C ALA A 154 9.93 16.02 6.34
N GLY A 155 10.70 15.55 5.36
CA GLY A 155 12.07 15.06 5.50
C GLY A 155 12.24 13.56 5.22
N GLY A 156 11.16 12.78 5.18
CA GLY A 156 11.20 11.36 4.84
C GLY A 156 12.14 10.51 5.70
N ASP A 157 12.79 9.53 5.07
CA ASP A 157 13.78 8.66 5.69
C ASP A 157 15.12 9.40 5.85
N LYS A 158 15.70 9.38 7.06
CA LYS A 158 16.95 10.11 7.40
C LYS A 158 18.14 9.76 6.50
N ARG A 159 18.09 8.62 5.82
CA ARG A 159 19.21 8.07 5.04
C ARG A 159 19.04 8.32 3.54
N GLY A 160 17.94 8.95 3.12
CA GLY A 160 17.66 9.31 1.74
C GLY A 160 16.56 8.45 1.11
N LYS A 161 16.65 8.22 -0.19
CA LYS A 161 15.60 7.61 -1.01
C LYS A 161 16.19 6.46 -1.85
N GLN A 162 15.43 5.41 -2.09
CA GLN A 162 15.84 4.33 -3.00
C GLN A 162 14.68 3.60 -3.66
N SER A 163 13.66 3.19 -2.92
CA SER A 163 12.55 2.43 -3.51
C SER A 163 11.20 2.88 -3.00
N ALA A 164 10.18 2.67 -3.81
CA ALA A 164 8.78 2.93 -3.49
C ALA A 164 7.86 1.93 -4.19
N ALA A 165 6.67 1.73 -3.63
CA ALA A 165 5.66 0.88 -4.23
C ALA A 165 4.25 1.38 -3.92
N LEU A 166 3.32 1.09 -4.83
CA LEU A 166 1.89 1.27 -4.65
C LEU A 166 1.17 0.00 -5.11
N ARG A 167 0.46 -0.64 -4.18
CA ARG A 167 -0.25 -1.90 -4.43
C ARG A 167 -1.70 -1.76 -4.02
N ILE A 168 -2.63 -1.97 -4.95
CA ILE A 168 -4.08 -1.82 -4.75
C ILE A 168 -4.80 -3.07 -5.24
N PHE A 169 -5.77 -3.54 -4.45
CA PHE A 169 -6.71 -4.59 -4.82
C PHE A 169 -8.14 -4.07 -4.72
N THR A 170 -8.99 -4.49 -5.67
CA THR A 170 -10.42 -4.16 -5.68
C THR A 170 -11.25 -5.41 -5.41
N THR A 171 -11.60 -6.15 -6.46
CA THR A 171 -12.55 -7.28 -6.42
C THR A 171 -11.90 -8.61 -6.81
N GLU A 172 -10.88 -8.55 -7.68
CA GLU A 172 -10.22 -9.73 -8.23
C GLU A 172 -9.08 -10.24 -7.32
N ASP A 173 -8.67 -11.49 -7.53
CA ASP A 173 -7.62 -12.13 -6.70
C ASP A 173 -6.19 -11.69 -7.06
N TYR A 174 -6.05 -10.91 -8.13
CA TYR A 174 -4.81 -10.27 -8.56
C TYR A 174 -4.90 -8.75 -8.35
N PRO A 175 -3.76 -8.05 -8.23
CA PRO A 175 -3.76 -6.62 -7.95
C PRO A 175 -4.43 -5.82 -9.08
N PHE A 176 -5.26 -4.85 -8.70
CA PHE A 176 -5.75 -3.82 -9.63
C PHE A 176 -4.60 -2.92 -10.11
N LEU A 177 -3.65 -2.64 -9.21
CA LEU A 177 -2.45 -1.88 -9.46
C LEU A 177 -1.30 -2.46 -8.63
N ASP A 178 -0.15 -2.69 -9.24
CA ASP A 178 1.08 -3.08 -8.56
C ASP A 178 2.25 -2.36 -9.25
N LEU A 179 2.56 -1.17 -8.75
CA LEU A 179 3.65 -0.35 -9.26
C LEU A 179 4.81 -0.41 -8.28
N ARG A 180 6.00 -0.67 -8.81
CA ARG A 180 7.22 -0.81 -8.03
C ARG A 180 8.37 -0.06 -8.69
N VAL A 181 9.02 0.76 -7.88
CA VAL A 181 10.30 1.38 -8.19
C VAL A 181 11.30 0.77 -7.22
N ASP A 182 12.01 -0.27 -7.65
CA ASP A 182 12.82 -1.07 -6.74
C ASP A 182 14.20 -0.46 -6.44
N ASP A 183 14.71 0.40 -7.32
CA ASP A 183 15.94 1.17 -7.14
C ASP A 183 15.94 2.44 -8.01
N HIS A 184 15.83 3.61 -7.39
CA HIS A 184 15.85 4.91 -8.05
C HIS A 184 16.22 6.03 -7.06
N VAL A 185 16.93 7.07 -7.54
CA VAL A 185 17.31 8.23 -6.71
C VAL A 185 16.10 9.08 -6.29
N GLU A 186 15.05 9.08 -7.12
CA GLU A 186 13.79 9.79 -6.90
C GLU A 186 12.60 8.82 -7.04
N PRO A 187 12.40 7.88 -6.10
CA PRO A 187 11.48 6.76 -6.30
C PRO A 187 10.00 7.18 -6.31
N LEU A 188 9.62 8.24 -5.57
CA LEU A 188 8.25 8.76 -5.59
C LEU A 188 7.90 9.47 -6.91
N ALA A 189 8.82 10.27 -7.44
CA ALA A 189 8.64 10.90 -8.76
C ALA A 189 8.50 9.83 -9.85
N GLU A 190 9.34 8.79 -9.80
CA GLU A 190 9.28 7.67 -10.73
C GLU A 190 7.99 6.84 -10.56
N LEU A 191 7.50 6.65 -9.33
CA LEU A 191 6.21 6.01 -9.07
C LEU A 191 5.04 6.77 -9.71
N ARG A 192 5.07 8.11 -9.66
CA ARG A 192 4.07 8.96 -10.35
C ARG A 192 4.18 8.87 -11.87
N ARG A 193 5.39 8.80 -12.42
CA ARG A 193 5.60 8.56 -13.85
C ARG A 193 5.01 7.21 -14.26
N LEU A 194 5.29 6.14 -13.51
CA LEU A 194 4.71 4.82 -13.74
C LEU A 194 3.19 4.81 -13.61
N TYR A 195 2.62 5.59 -12.68
CA TYR A 195 1.17 5.74 -12.59
C TYR A 195 0.57 6.41 -13.82
N THR A 196 1.25 7.42 -14.38
CA THR A 196 0.83 8.05 -15.64
C THR A 196 0.85 7.05 -16.80
N VAL A 197 1.92 6.24 -16.91
CA VAL A 197 2.01 5.15 -17.92
C VAL A 197 0.90 4.12 -17.71
N TYR A 198 0.62 3.73 -16.47
CA TYR A 198 -0.48 2.82 -16.14
C TYR A 198 -1.81 3.35 -16.66
N GLN A 199 -2.11 4.64 -16.46
CA GLN A 199 -3.36 5.25 -16.91
C GLN A 199 -3.48 5.27 -18.44
N GLN A 200 -2.37 5.46 -19.14
CA GLN A 200 -2.34 5.50 -20.62
C GLN A 200 -2.47 4.11 -21.24
N ASP A 201 -1.74 3.13 -20.70
CA ASP A 201 -1.58 1.82 -21.36
C ASP A 201 -2.36 0.71 -20.67
N TYR A 202 -2.11 0.48 -19.38
CA TYR A 202 -2.61 -0.70 -18.69
C TYR A 202 -4.07 -0.59 -18.30
N ALA A 203 -4.51 0.61 -17.93
CA ALA A 203 -5.92 0.89 -17.66
C ALA A 203 -6.78 0.51 -18.86
N VAL A 204 -6.28 0.70 -20.08
CA VAL A 204 -6.94 0.34 -21.36
C VAL A 204 -7.08 -1.16 -21.52
N PHE A 205 -6.07 -1.94 -21.16
CA PHE A 205 -6.05 -3.40 -21.22
C PHE A 205 -6.89 -4.08 -20.12
N ARG A 206 -7.11 -3.43 -18.97
CA ARG A 206 -7.79 -4.06 -17.82
C ARG A 206 -9.16 -4.71 -18.12
N PRO A 207 -10.08 -4.14 -18.92
CA PRO A 207 -11.37 -4.78 -19.16
C PRO A 207 -11.29 -6.08 -19.95
N VAL A 208 -10.17 -6.35 -20.62
CA VAL A 208 -9.98 -7.57 -21.41
C VAL A 208 -9.40 -8.72 -20.58
N VAL A 209 -8.78 -8.43 -19.43
CA VAL A 209 -8.18 -9.47 -18.59
C VAL A 209 -9.25 -10.32 -17.89
N PRO A 210 -8.94 -11.60 -17.58
CA PRO A 210 -9.82 -12.47 -16.81
C PRO A 210 -10.36 -11.84 -15.52
N THR A 211 -11.60 -12.13 -15.18
CA THR A 211 -12.22 -11.75 -13.90
C THR A 211 -12.84 -12.98 -13.25
N LYS A 212 -13.25 -12.89 -11.98
CA LYS A 212 -14.05 -13.93 -11.33
C LYS A 212 -15.32 -14.28 -12.11
N ALA A 213 -15.96 -13.29 -12.73
CA ALA A 213 -17.17 -13.47 -13.52
C ALA A 213 -16.90 -13.98 -14.95
N ASN A 214 -15.72 -13.70 -15.49
CA ASN A 214 -15.27 -14.21 -16.79
C ASN A 214 -13.80 -14.67 -16.71
N PRO A 215 -13.56 -15.93 -16.27
CA PRO A 215 -12.20 -16.44 -16.02
C PRO A 215 -11.32 -16.57 -17.26
N THR A 216 -11.89 -16.53 -18.46
CA THR A 216 -11.14 -16.56 -19.72
C THR A 216 -10.77 -15.15 -20.20
N GLY A 217 -11.45 -14.12 -19.70
CA GLY A 217 -11.31 -12.76 -20.22
C GLY A 217 -11.82 -12.64 -21.66
N ILE A 218 -11.35 -11.63 -22.39
CA ILE A 218 -11.60 -11.47 -23.81
C ILE A 218 -10.37 -11.98 -24.55
N ILE A 219 -10.57 -12.99 -25.40
CA ILE A 219 -9.49 -13.63 -26.18
C ILE A 219 -9.53 -13.27 -27.68
N ASP A 220 -10.63 -12.69 -28.14
CA ASP A 220 -10.77 -12.23 -29.52
C ASP A 220 -9.92 -10.97 -29.74
N ARG A 221 -8.90 -11.10 -30.60
CA ARG A 221 -7.95 -10.02 -30.89
C ARG A 221 -8.61 -8.80 -31.54
N GLN A 222 -9.63 -8.99 -32.37
CA GLN A 222 -10.33 -7.86 -33.00
C GLN A 222 -11.07 -7.04 -31.94
N VAL A 223 -11.77 -7.72 -31.03
CA VAL A 223 -12.48 -7.07 -29.92
C VAL A 223 -11.50 -6.32 -28.99
N ILE A 224 -10.34 -6.90 -28.71
CA ILE A 224 -9.30 -6.24 -27.90
C ILE A 224 -8.82 -4.94 -28.56
N GLU A 225 -8.50 -4.97 -29.85
CA GLU A 225 -8.03 -3.79 -30.59
C GLU A 225 -9.12 -2.70 -30.69
N GLU A 226 -10.39 -3.09 -30.87
CA GLU A 226 -11.50 -2.13 -30.85
C GLU A 226 -11.66 -1.45 -29.48
N ILE A 227 -11.55 -2.20 -28.38
CA ILE A 227 -11.60 -1.65 -27.02
C ILE A 227 -10.44 -0.67 -26.81
N ARG A 228 -9.24 -1.01 -27.30
CA ARG A 228 -8.05 -0.17 -27.20
C ARG A 228 -8.22 1.14 -27.98
N ALA A 229 -8.67 1.06 -29.23
CA ALA A 229 -8.89 2.23 -30.09
C ALA A 229 -9.94 3.19 -29.50
N LYS A 230 -11.06 2.67 -28.99
CA LYS A 230 -12.13 3.49 -28.39
C LYS A 230 -11.69 4.25 -27.13
N ARG A 231 -10.71 3.72 -26.39
CA ARG A 231 -10.21 4.36 -25.17
C ARG A 231 -9.12 5.39 -25.43
N LEU A 232 -8.24 5.14 -26.40
CA LEU A 232 -7.25 6.14 -26.84
C LEU A 232 -7.91 7.41 -27.41
N GLN A 233 -9.14 7.31 -27.94
CA GLN A 233 -9.91 8.47 -28.41
C GLN A 233 -10.62 9.26 -27.31
N ARG A 234 -10.64 8.74 -26.06
CA ARG A 234 -11.37 9.33 -24.92
C ARG A 234 -10.45 9.97 -23.87
N GLY A 235 -9.14 9.78 -23.96
CA GLY A 235 -8.13 10.42 -23.11
C GLY A 235 -7.44 11.55 -23.85
#